data_AF-A0A964MXH5-F1
#
_entry.id   AF-A0A964MXH5-F1
#
_cell.length_a   1.000
_cell.length_b   1.000
_cell.length_c   1.000
_cell.angle_alpha   90.00
_cell.angle_beta   90.00
_cell.angle_gamma   90.00
#
_symmetry.space_group_name_H-M   'P 1'
#
loop_
_entity.id
_entity.type
_entity.pdbx_description
1 polymer ?
#
loop_
_entity_poly.entity_id
_entity_poly.type
_entity_poly.pdbx_seq_one_letter_code
_entity_poly.pdbx_strand_id
1 'polypeptide(L)'
;MNRRSFLRNAGLTALAGAAAGSSNPLMAAAAGAAFQAPSNGKYDFETIYNRFGSHSTKFDQQIRVYGKGSVEVGMGIADIDFKAAPCITDALNARMKHENWGYLDMGEATPMMTEAVAAWNKK
;
A
#
# COMPACT_ATOMS: atom_id res chain seq x y z
N MET A 1 7.47 -34.85 -10.06
CA MET A 1 6.63 -33.72 -10.55
C MET A 1 7.51 -32.47 -10.66
N ASN A 2 7.75 -31.96 -11.87
CA ASN A 2 8.68 -30.85 -12.12
C ASN A 2 7.92 -29.50 -12.12
N ARG A 3 8.35 -28.52 -11.32
CA ARG A 3 7.71 -27.17 -11.19
C ARG A 3 7.52 -26.48 -12.55
N ARG A 4 8.46 -26.70 -13.47
CA ARG A 4 8.43 -26.14 -14.84
C ARG A 4 7.29 -26.71 -15.69
N SER A 5 6.87 -27.95 -15.43
CA SER A 5 5.75 -28.58 -16.14
C SER A 5 4.39 -28.14 -15.60
N PHE A 6 4.31 -27.81 -14.31
CA PHE A 6 3.08 -27.32 -13.67
C PHE A 6 2.68 -25.94 -14.19
N LEU A 7 3.64 -25.00 -14.28
CA LEU A 7 3.35 -23.63 -14.75
C LEU A 7 2.94 -23.56 -16.23
N ARG A 8 3.48 -24.44 -17.09
CA ARG A 8 3.11 -24.48 -18.51
C ARG A 8 1.67 -24.93 -18.75
N ASN A 9 1.18 -25.88 -17.95
CA ASN A 9 -0.17 -26.40 -18.13
C ASN A 9 -1.23 -25.55 -17.41
N ALA A 10 -0.85 -24.77 -16.38
CA ALA A 10 -1.77 -23.89 -15.66
C ALA A 10 -2.25 -22.69 -16.50
N GLY A 11 -1.45 -22.20 -17.45
CA GLY A 11 -1.79 -21.02 -18.27
C GLY A 11 -2.90 -21.25 -19.30
N LEU A 12 -3.12 -22.48 -19.77
CA LEU A 12 -4.10 -22.80 -20.81
C LEU A 12 -5.55 -22.85 -20.28
N THR A 13 -5.76 -23.11 -19.00
CA THR A 13 -7.12 -23.25 -18.42
C THR A 13 -7.73 -21.91 -17.98
N ALA A 14 -6.91 -20.88 -17.72
CA ALA A 14 -7.39 -19.59 -17.21
C ALA A 14 -8.01 -18.68 -18.30
N LEU A 15 -7.67 -18.88 -19.59
CA LEU A 15 -8.15 -18.01 -20.67
C LEU A 15 -9.64 -18.24 -21.02
N ALA A 16 -10.22 -19.38 -20.64
CA ALA A 16 -11.61 -19.72 -20.96
C ALA A 16 -12.65 -19.11 -20.00
N GLY A 17 -12.24 -18.55 -18.85
CA GLY A 17 -13.16 -18.03 -17.82
C GLY A 17 -13.42 -16.52 -17.86
N ALA A 18 -12.66 -15.74 -18.63
CA ALA A 18 -12.67 -14.28 -18.54
C ALA A 18 -13.73 -13.58 -19.42
N ALA A 19 -14.51 -14.31 -20.22
CA ALA A 19 -15.49 -13.72 -21.14
C ALA A 19 -16.90 -13.53 -20.54
N ALA A 20 -17.13 -13.90 -19.29
CA ALA A 20 -18.47 -13.87 -18.67
C ALA A 20 -18.53 -12.95 -17.44
N GLY A 21 -18.79 -11.66 -17.69
CA GLY A 21 -19.63 -10.82 -16.84
C GLY A 21 -19.07 -10.26 -15.53
N SER A 22 -18.84 -8.94 -15.49
CA SER A 22 -19.24 -8.13 -14.33
C SER A 22 -19.41 -6.66 -14.74
N SER A 23 -20.66 -6.24 -14.87
CA SER A 23 -21.08 -4.84 -15.01
C SER A 23 -21.23 -4.24 -13.61
N ASN A 24 -20.19 -3.63 -13.08
CA ASN A 24 -20.28 -2.79 -11.88
C ASN A 24 -19.44 -1.51 -12.06
N PRO A 25 -20.05 -0.36 -12.40
CA PRO A 25 -19.31 0.89 -12.65
C PRO A 25 -18.81 1.60 -11.38
N LEU A 26 -18.99 1.02 -10.19
CA LEU A 26 -18.69 1.66 -8.90
C LEU A 26 -17.31 1.34 -8.30
N MET A 27 -16.49 0.52 -8.97
CA MET A 27 -15.12 0.19 -8.52
C MET A 27 -14.01 0.95 -9.28
N ALA A 28 -14.37 1.78 -10.27
CA ALA A 28 -13.41 2.44 -11.15
C ALA A 28 -12.82 3.77 -10.62
N ALA A 29 -13.27 4.28 -9.46
CA ALA A 29 -12.84 5.60 -8.96
C ALA A 29 -11.58 5.59 -8.06
N ALA A 30 -10.99 4.42 -7.77
CA ALA A 30 -9.76 4.33 -6.95
C ALA A 30 -8.50 4.01 -7.78
N ALA A 31 -8.61 3.97 -9.11
CA ALA A 31 -7.48 3.71 -9.99
C ALA A 31 -6.77 5.01 -10.39
N GLY A 32 -5.63 5.26 -9.76
CA GLY A 32 -4.50 5.91 -10.43
C GLY A 32 -4.51 7.42 -10.50
N ALA A 33 -4.22 8.07 -9.37
CA ALA A 33 -3.26 9.17 -9.44
C ALA A 33 -1.89 8.54 -9.16
N ALA A 34 -1.06 8.40 -10.20
CA ALA A 34 0.36 8.10 -10.01
C ALA A 34 0.91 9.10 -8.99
N PHE A 35 1.57 8.59 -7.97
CA PHE A 35 2.11 9.42 -6.91
C PHE A 35 3.15 10.38 -7.51
N GLN A 36 2.87 11.67 -7.47
CA GLN A 36 3.71 12.71 -8.06
C GLN A 36 4.38 13.49 -6.93
N ALA A 37 5.71 13.60 -7.00
CA ALA A 37 6.45 14.53 -6.17
C ALA A 37 5.86 15.95 -6.33
N PRO A 38 5.78 16.75 -5.27
CA PRO A 38 5.13 18.04 -5.32
C PRO A 38 5.81 18.95 -6.36
N SER A 39 5.02 19.45 -7.32
CA SER A 39 5.50 20.24 -8.47
C SER A 39 6.16 21.57 -8.10
N ASN A 40 5.94 22.05 -6.88
CA ASN A 40 6.50 23.28 -6.33
C ASN A 40 7.22 23.07 -4.99
N GLY A 41 7.56 21.81 -4.65
CA GLY A 41 8.18 21.45 -3.37
C GLY A 41 7.27 21.50 -2.14
N LYS A 42 5.97 21.82 -2.30
CA LYS A 42 5.00 21.85 -1.20
C LYS A 42 4.19 20.56 -1.14
N TYR A 43 4.22 19.89 0.01
CA TYR A 43 3.33 18.75 0.26
C TYR A 43 1.88 19.19 0.34
N ASP A 44 0.99 18.40 -0.28
CA ASP A 44 -0.45 18.61 -0.23
C ASP A 44 -1.03 17.84 0.96
N PHE A 45 -1.49 18.59 1.97
CA PHE A 45 -2.20 18.06 3.14
C PHE A 45 -3.70 18.37 3.10
N GLU A 46 -4.18 19.06 2.07
CA GLU A 46 -5.59 19.47 1.94
C GLU A 46 -6.41 18.41 1.21
N THR A 47 -5.78 17.65 0.31
CA THR A 47 -6.44 16.54 -0.37
C THR A 47 -6.82 15.45 0.62
N ILE A 48 -8.13 15.25 0.79
CA ILE A 48 -8.70 14.19 1.62
C ILE A 48 -8.26 12.83 1.08
N TYR A 49 -7.70 12.00 1.95
CA TYR A 49 -7.34 10.63 1.64
C TYR A 49 -8.36 9.66 2.26
N ASN A 50 -9.14 8.98 1.42
CA ASN A 50 -10.12 8.00 1.88
C ASN A 50 -9.41 6.75 2.43
N ARG A 51 -9.66 6.43 3.70
CA ARG A 51 -9.09 5.29 4.43
C ARG A 51 -10.12 4.21 4.81
N PHE A 52 -11.38 4.34 4.37
CA PHE A 52 -12.38 3.31 4.59
C PHE A 52 -12.11 2.08 3.73
N GLY A 53 -12.27 0.89 4.30
CA GLY A 53 -11.99 -0.38 3.62
C GLY A 53 -10.50 -0.68 3.43
N SER A 54 -9.61 0.09 4.08
CA SER A 54 -8.15 -0.09 4.00
C SER A 54 -7.58 -0.91 5.17
N HIS A 55 -8.44 -1.61 5.92
CA HIS A 55 -8.10 -2.27 7.19
C HIS A 55 -7.58 -1.32 8.27
N SER A 56 -8.09 -0.08 8.28
CA SER A 56 -7.67 0.93 9.26
C SER A 56 -8.32 0.70 10.63
N THR A 57 -7.53 0.63 11.69
CA THR A 57 -8.06 0.59 13.07
C THR A 57 -8.84 1.88 13.42
N LYS A 58 -8.42 3.02 12.87
CA LYS A 58 -9.05 4.32 13.11
C LYS A 58 -10.46 4.42 12.52
N PHE A 59 -10.73 3.71 11.42
CA PHE A 59 -12.03 3.74 10.73
C PHE A 59 -12.74 2.37 10.73
N ASP A 60 -12.14 1.34 10.13
CA ASP A 60 -12.79 0.05 9.88
C ASP A 60 -13.01 -0.79 11.16
N GLN A 61 -12.09 -0.74 12.12
CA GLN A 61 -12.33 -1.39 13.42
C GLN A 61 -13.49 -0.76 14.17
N GLN A 62 -13.60 0.57 14.16
CA GLN A 62 -14.66 1.27 14.86
C GLN A 62 -16.03 0.92 14.25
N ILE A 63 -16.14 0.86 12.92
CA ILE A 63 -17.34 0.37 12.22
C ILE A 63 -17.67 -1.07 12.63
N ARG A 64 -16.67 -1.95 12.72
CA ARG A 64 -16.87 -3.35 13.12
C ARG A 64 -17.38 -3.48 14.57
N VAL A 65 -16.91 -2.63 15.48
CA VAL A 65 -17.25 -2.70 16.91
C VAL A 65 -18.60 -2.01 17.21
N TYR A 66 -18.86 -0.85 16.61
CA TYR A 66 -20.00 0.00 16.96
C TYR A 66 -21.10 0.04 15.90
N GLY A 67 -20.90 -0.63 14.76
CA GLY A 67 -21.86 -0.68 13.66
C GLY A 67 -21.64 0.38 12.58
N LYS A 68 -22.33 0.23 11.45
CA LYS A 68 -22.24 1.18 10.32
C LYS A 68 -22.84 2.54 10.74
N GLY A 69 -22.16 3.63 10.38
CA GLY A 69 -22.56 4.99 10.77
C GLY A 69 -22.07 5.42 12.16
N SER A 70 -21.34 4.56 12.87
CA SER A 70 -20.71 4.90 14.16
C SER A 70 -19.50 5.83 14.05
N VAL A 71 -18.93 5.98 12.85
CA VAL A 71 -17.74 6.80 12.59
C VAL A 71 -18.06 7.82 11.51
N GLU A 72 -18.23 9.06 11.93
CA GLU A 72 -18.30 10.21 11.02
C GLU A 72 -16.92 10.87 10.87
N VAL A 73 -16.17 10.97 11.98
CA VAL A 73 -14.80 11.52 12.01
C VAL A 73 -13.92 10.65 12.91
N GLY A 74 -12.80 10.16 12.39
CA GLY A 74 -11.82 9.40 13.18
C GLY A 74 -10.84 10.33 13.89
N MET A 75 -10.96 10.51 15.21
CA MET A 75 -10.05 11.36 16.01
C MET A 75 -9.44 10.66 17.24
N GLY A 76 -9.56 9.33 17.34
CA GLY A 76 -9.14 8.59 18.53
C GLY A 76 -7.67 8.16 18.54
N ILE A 77 -7.24 7.41 17.52
CA ILE A 77 -5.91 6.77 17.48
C ILE A 77 -4.90 7.70 16.80
N ALA A 78 -3.67 7.70 17.31
CA ALA A 78 -2.55 8.51 16.84
C ALA A 78 -1.89 7.96 15.56
N ASP A 79 -2.65 7.87 14.48
CA ASP A 79 -2.13 7.83 13.11
C ASP A 79 -2.69 9.01 12.30
N ILE A 80 -2.11 9.26 11.12
CA ILE A 80 -2.43 10.43 10.29
C ILE A 80 -3.31 10.05 9.09
N ASP A 81 -4.11 11.00 8.62
CA ASP A 81 -4.97 10.86 7.43
C ASP A 81 -4.31 11.44 6.16
N PHE A 82 -2.98 11.36 6.10
CA PHE A 82 -2.16 11.81 4.98
C PHE A 82 -1.47 10.63 4.30
N LYS A 83 -1.11 10.83 3.04
CA LYS A 83 -0.17 9.93 2.36
C LYS A 83 1.19 10.01 3.05
N ALA A 84 1.94 8.91 3.01
CA ALA A 84 3.34 8.92 3.41
C ALA A 84 4.15 9.88 2.51
N ALA A 85 5.30 10.35 3.00
CA ALA A 85 6.20 11.18 2.21
C ALA A 85 6.64 10.44 0.91
N PRO A 86 6.81 11.17 -0.21
CA PRO A 86 7.26 10.62 -1.49
C PRO A 86 8.36 9.59 -1.44
N CYS A 87 9.45 9.93 -0.75
CA CYS A 87 10.63 9.09 -0.68
C CYS A 87 10.35 7.71 -0.06
N ILE A 88 9.35 7.61 0.82
CA ILE A 88 8.98 6.34 1.46
C ILE A 88 8.27 5.44 0.44
N THR A 89 7.25 5.97 -0.24
CA THR A 89 6.52 5.21 -1.26
C THR A 89 7.41 4.84 -2.44
N ASP A 90 8.31 5.71 -2.86
CA ASP A 90 9.27 5.44 -3.92
C ASP A 90 10.26 4.32 -3.54
N ALA A 91 10.78 4.33 -2.31
CA ALA A 91 11.65 3.27 -1.80
C ALA A 91 10.92 1.92 -1.74
N LEU A 92 9.66 1.90 -1.29
CA LEU A 92 8.83 0.68 -1.29
C LEU A 92 8.59 0.18 -2.71
N ASN A 93 8.23 1.07 -3.65
CA ASN A 93 8.07 0.73 -5.06
C ASN A 93 9.35 0.16 -5.68
N ALA A 94 10.50 0.77 -5.38
CA ALA A 94 11.79 0.27 -5.84
C ALA A 94 12.06 -1.14 -5.28
N ARG A 95 11.77 -1.39 -4.01
CA ARG A 95 11.93 -2.72 -3.40
C ARG A 95 10.95 -3.75 -4.00
N MET A 96 9.73 -3.35 -4.33
CA MET A 96 8.74 -4.25 -4.94
C MET A 96 9.17 -4.72 -6.34
N LYS A 97 9.87 -3.88 -7.12
CA LYS A 97 10.41 -4.26 -8.44
C LYS A 97 11.44 -5.40 -8.42
N HIS A 98 11.98 -5.75 -7.25
CA HIS A 98 12.88 -6.90 -7.12
C HIS A 98 12.15 -8.25 -7.18
N GLU A 99 10.82 -8.29 -7.00
CA GLU A 99 9.94 -9.47 -7.17
C GLU A 99 10.30 -10.73 -6.36
N ASN A 100 11.23 -10.61 -5.41
CA ASN A 100 11.58 -11.64 -4.44
C ASN A 100 11.51 -11.06 -3.03
N TRP A 101 10.89 -11.78 -2.09
CA TRP A 101 10.68 -11.39 -0.70
C TRP A 101 11.24 -12.41 0.31
N GLY A 102 12.33 -13.10 -0.06
CA GLY A 102 13.08 -13.97 0.83
C GLY A 102 13.80 -13.22 1.97
N TYR A 103 14.63 -13.95 2.72
CA TYR A 103 15.35 -13.38 3.86
C TYR A 103 16.21 -12.17 3.45
N LEU A 104 16.10 -11.11 4.24
CA LEU A 104 16.95 -9.93 4.14
C LEU A 104 18.27 -10.21 4.86
N ASP A 105 19.40 -9.88 4.24
CA ASP A 105 20.69 -9.95 4.93
C ASP A 105 20.74 -8.87 6.03
N MET A 106 20.53 -9.32 7.27
CA MET A 106 20.55 -8.44 8.43
C MET A 106 21.96 -7.93 8.76
N GLY A 107 23.01 -8.58 8.26
CA GLY A 107 24.39 -8.12 8.40
C GLY A 107 24.65 -6.83 7.61
N GLU A 108 24.01 -6.69 6.45
CA GLU A 108 24.04 -5.47 5.63
C GLU A 108 22.98 -4.45 6.06
N ALA A 109 21.74 -4.90 6.29
CA ALA A 109 20.61 -4.01 6.57
C ALA A 109 20.71 -3.29 7.93
N THR A 110 21.20 -3.97 8.97
CA THR A 110 21.24 -3.40 10.33
C THR A 110 22.18 -2.20 10.44
N PRO A 111 23.44 -2.25 9.93
CA PRO A 111 24.31 -1.08 9.91
C PRO A 111 23.71 0.09 9.14
N MET A 112 23.12 -0.14 7.96
CA MET A 112 22.49 0.91 7.15
C MET A 112 21.34 1.61 7.90
N MET A 113 20.46 0.84 8.52
CA MET A 113 19.34 1.39 9.31
C MET A 113 19.85 2.17 10.53
N THR A 114 20.84 1.62 11.23
CA THR A 114 21.40 2.26 12.43
C THR A 114 22.10 3.57 12.09
N GLU A 115 22.84 3.63 10.98
CA GLU A 115 23.48 4.85 10.50
C GLU A 115 22.44 5.93 10.16
N ALA A 116 21.37 5.58 9.43
CA ALA A 116 20.29 6.50 9.09
C ALA A 116 19.60 7.07 10.34
N VAL A 117 19.31 6.22 11.34
CA VAL A 117 18.73 6.65 12.63
C VAL A 117 19.71 7.54 13.39
N ALA A 118 20.99 7.17 13.45
CA ALA A 118 22.01 7.97 14.12
C ALA A 118 22.16 9.35 13.45
N ALA A 119 22.15 9.41 12.12
CA ALA A 119 22.21 10.64 11.35
C ALA A 119 20.99 11.54 11.61
N TRP A 120 19.79 10.98 11.65
CA TRP A 120 18.56 11.72 11.98
C TRP A 120 18.61 12.38 13.37
N ASN A 121 19.27 11.74 14.33
CA ASN A 121 19.40 12.26 15.69
C ASN A 121 20.55 13.27 15.87
N LYS A 122 21.41 13.45 14.86
CA LYS A 122 22.44 14.49 14.89
C LYS A 122 21.78 15.83 14.55
N LYS A 123 21.87 16.78 15.49
CA LYS A 123 21.38 18.16 15.31
C LYS A 123 22.31 18.98 14.44
#